data_AF-A0A920UQ25-F1
#
_entry.id   AF-A0A920UQ25-F1
#
_cell.length_a   1.000
_cell.length_b   1.000
_cell.length_c   1.000
_cell.angle_alpha   90.00
_cell.angle_beta   90.00
_cell.angle_gamma   90.00
#
_symmetry.space_group_name_H-M   'P 1'
#
loop_
_entity.id
_entity.type
_entity.pdbx_description
1 polymer ?
#
loop_
_entity_poly.entity_id
_entity_poly.type
_entity_poly.pdbx_seq_one_letter_code
_entity_poly.pdbx_strand_id
1 'polypeptide(L)'
;MVRWMKYPPIGERALFMGANVDYQNADAEQYCREANQATMLVLKIESQKGVENAEQLIANEHVDGVIFGPGDLAASMGFHGGWQHPEVLSAMESVIEIALAKGIAVEPAEFPSNKTEYAQQKERGIQLFGPTRETEYQLLRSAAERALDAYR
;
A
#
# COMPACT_ATOMS: atom_id res chain seq x y z
N MET A 1 14.05 -5.84 3.59
CA MET A 1 12.71 -6.48 3.49
C MET A 1 12.77 -7.77 2.67
N VAL A 2 13.08 -7.70 1.37
CA VAL A 2 13.20 -8.88 0.47
C VAL A 2 13.93 -10.07 1.12
N ARG A 3 15.12 -9.82 1.67
CA ARG A 3 15.95 -10.82 2.35
C ARG A 3 15.20 -11.64 3.40
N TRP A 4 14.27 -11.05 4.15
CA TRP A 4 13.58 -11.74 5.25
C TRP A 4 12.23 -12.35 4.86
N MET A 5 11.67 -11.95 3.71
CA MET A 5 10.36 -12.44 3.25
C MET A 5 10.46 -13.58 2.22
N LYS A 6 11.56 -13.65 1.47
CA LYS A 6 11.79 -14.69 0.46
C LYS A 6 12.65 -15.83 1.03
N TYR A 7 12.33 -17.06 0.66
CA TYR A 7 13.13 -18.25 0.93
C TYR A 7 14.41 -18.26 0.07
N PRO A 8 15.45 -19.00 0.46
CA PRO A 8 16.61 -19.25 -0.38
C PRO A 8 16.22 -19.77 -1.77
N PRO A 9 16.94 -19.40 -2.85
CA PRO A 9 18.16 -18.57 -2.87
C PRO A 9 17.92 -17.05 -2.91
N ILE A 10 16.66 -16.58 -3.02
CA ILE A 10 16.34 -15.14 -3.16
C ILE A 10 16.54 -14.40 -1.84
N GLY A 11 16.24 -15.05 -0.71
CA GLY A 11 16.40 -14.50 0.62
C GLY A 11 16.81 -15.56 1.64
N GLU A 12 16.48 -15.29 2.90
CA GLU A 12 16.90 -16.03 4.09
C GLU A 12 15.71 -16.31 5.03
N ARG A 13 14.47 -16.28 4.52
CA ARG A 13 13.30 -16.66 5.31
C ARG A 13 13.46 -18.09 5.82
N ALA A 14 13.29 -18.28 7.13
CA ALA A 14 13.33 -19.60 7.75
C ALA A 14 12.12 -20.43 7.32
N LEU A 15 12.36 -21.70 6.99
CA LEU A 15 11.32 -22.65 6.61
C LEU A 15 10.81 -23.41 7.82
N PHE A 16 9.49 -23.38 7.99
CA PHE A 16 8.74 -24.30 8.83
C PHE A 16 7.47 -24.69 8.09
N MET A 17 7.04 -25.94 8.21
CA MET A 17 5.81 -26.45 7.60
C MET A 17 4.78 -26.64 8.70
N GLY A 18 3.76 -25.77 8.73
CA GLY A 18 2.68 -25.79 9.71
C GLY A 18 1.50 -24.99 9.20
N ALA A 19 1.11 -23.94 9.93
CA ALA A 19 -0.02 -23.08 9.54
C ALA A 19 0.08 -22.49 8.13
N ASN A 20 1.29 -22.27 7.63
CA ASN A 20 1.57 -21.73 6.29
C ASN A 20 1.25 -22.70 5.13
N VAL A 21 0.98 -23.96 5.45
CA VAL A 21 0.49 -25.01 4.54
C VAL A 21 -0.76 -25.68 5.11
N ASP A 22 -1.52 -24.98 5.96
CA ASP A 22 -2.72 -25.48 6.62
C ASP A 22 -2.54 -26.82 7.34
N TYR A 23 -1.34 -27.06 7.89
CA TYR A 23 -0.93 -28.31 8.55
C TYR A 23 -1.05 -29.56 7.67
N GLN A 24 -1.05 -29.40 6.35
CA GLN A 24 -1.05 -30.51 5.40
C GLN A 24 0.36 -30.99 5.09
N ASN A 25 0.48 -32.23 4.61
CA ASN A 25 1.72 -32.72 4.01
C ASN A 25 1.92 -31.99 2.68
N ALA A 26 2.98 -31.19 2.59
CA ALA A 26 3.32 -30.44 1.39
C ALA A 26 4.80 -30.63 1.04
N ASP A 27 5.10 -30.57 -0.26
CA ASP A 27 6.46 -30.54 -0.77
C ASP A 27 7.09 -29.18 -0.41
N ALA A 28 8.13 -29.23 0.43
CA ALA A 28 8.83 -28.05 0.93
C ALA A 28 9.51 -27.23 -0.17
N GLU A 29 10.08 -27.88 -1.17
CA GLU A 29 10.77 -27.20 -2.27
C GLU A 29 9.75 -26.48 -3.16
N GLN A 30 8.67 -27.19 -3.53
CA GLN A 30 7.59 -26.61 -4.30
C GLN A 30 6.96 -25.43 -3.58
N TYR A 31 6.65 -25.60 -2.29
CA TYR A 31 6.10 -24.54 -1.46
C TYR A 31 6.99 -23.30 -1.42
N CYS A 32 8.30 -23.46 -1.18
CA CYS A 32 9.23 -22.32 -1.13
C CYS A 32 9.26 -21.53 -2.43
N ARG A 33 9.28 -22.24 -3.58
CA ARG A 33 9.27 -21.62 -4.91
C ARG A 33 7.97 -20.85 -5.17
N GLU A 34 6.82 -21.46 -4.89
CA GLU A 34 5.50 -20.85 -5.08
C GLU A 34 5.30 -19.67 -4.12
N ALA A 35 5.65 -19.83 -2.84
CA ALA A 35 5.58 -18.76 -1.86
C ALA A 35 6.48 -17.56 -2.23
N ASN A 36 7.66 -17.81 -2.81
CA ASN A 36 8.51 -16.74 -3.32
C ASN A 36 7.87 -15.96 -4.46
N GLN A 37 7.06 -16.61 -5.31
CA GLN A 37 6.33 -15.96 -6.39
C GLN A 37 5.06 -15.25 -5.90
N ALA A 38 4.35 -15.83 -4.92
CA ALA A 38 3.07 -15.31 -4.45
C ALA A 38 3.18 -14.21 -3.38
N THR A 39 4.29 -14.16 -2.62
CA THR A 39 4.44 -13.17 -1.54
C THR A 39 4.76 -11.80 -2.13
N MET A 40 3.84 -10.85 -1.98
CA MET A 40 4.00 -9.47 -2.43
C MET A 40 4.74 -8.59 -1.41
N LEU A 41 5.53 -7.62 -1.90
CA LEU A 41 6.08 -6.50 -1.14
C LEU A 41 5.41 -5.21 -1.58
N VAL A 42 4.64 -4.59 -0.68
CA VAL A 42 4.06 -3.28 -0.89
C VAL A 42 4.76 -2.28 0.04
N LEU A 43 5.38 -1.26 -0.54
CA LEU A 43 6.05 -0.21 0.21
C LEU A 43 5.03 0.81 0.70
N LYS A 44 5.09 1.16 1.99
CA LYS A 44 4.39 2.31 2.52
C LYS A 44 5.32 3.52 2.51
N ILE A 45 5.07 4.48 1.63
CA ILE A 45 5.84 5.72 1.56
C ILE A 45 5.12 6.79 2.38
N GLU A 46 5.70 7.14 3.52
CA GLU A 46 5.04 7.98 4.53
C GLU A 46 5.98 8.98 5.20
N SER A 47 7.13 9.26 4.57
CA SER A 47 8.06 10.29 5.02
C SER A 47 8.65 11.04 3.85
N GLN A 48 9.07 12.29 4.07
CA GLN A 48 9.76 13.10 3.07
C GLN A 48 11.00 12.37 2.51
N LYS A 49 11.79 11.76 3.39
CA LYS A 49 12.93 10.92 2.97
C LYS A 49 12.50 9.73 2.11
N GLY A 50 11.34 9.12 2.40
CA GLY A 50 10.78 8.06 1.57
C GLY A 50 10.44 8.54 0.16
N VAL A 51 9.86 9.73 0.04
CA VAL A 51 9.57 10.37 -1.26
C VAL A 51 10.86 10.66 -2.03
N GLU A 52 11.86 11.25 -1.38
CA GLU A 52 13.17 11.56 -1.99
C GLU A 52 13.90 10.32 -2.54
N ASN A 53 13.67 9.15 -1.93
CA ASN A 53 14.31 7.89 -2.32
C ASN A 53 13.37 6.96 -3.12
N ALA A 54 12.17 7.43 -3.47
CA ALA A 54 11.12 6.59 -4.04
C ALA A 54 11.59 5.88 -5.33
N GLU A 55 12.28 6.58 -6.23
CA GLU A 55 12.76 5.98 -7.47
C GLU A 55 13.71 4.80 -7.24
N GLN A 56 14.66 4.96 -6.31
CA GLN A 56 15.60 3.89 -5.97
C GLN A 56 14.88 2.71 -5.29
N LEU A 57 13.94 3.01 -4.38
CA LEU A 57 13.18 1.98 -3.67
C LEU A 57 12.31 1.17 -4.63
N ILE A 58 11.58 1.85 -5.51
CA ILE A 58 10.65 1.24 -6.49
C ILE A 58 11.42 0.50 -7.59
N ALA A 59 12.67 0.85 -7.88
CA ALA A 59 13.50 0.14 -8.86
C ALA A 59 13.90 -1.29 -8.42
N ASN A 60 13.63 -1.70 -7.18
CA ASN A 60 13.88 -3.07 -6.74
C ASN A 60 12.89 -4.04 -7.40
N GLU A 61 13.41 -5.10 -8.03
CA GLU A 61 12.61 -6.08 -8.80
C GLU A 61 11.56 -6.85 -7.99
N HIS A 62 11.67 -6.84 -6.66
CA HIS A 62 10.74 -7.51 -5.76
C HIS A 62 9.72 -6.57 -5.12
N VAL A 63 9.66 -5.30 -5.52
CA VAL A 63 8.61 -4.38 -5.07
C VAL A 63 7.43 -4.53 -6.02
N ASP A 64 6.28 -4.91 -5.48
CA ASP A 64 5.06 -5.17 -6.25
C ASP A 64 4.09 -3.98 -6.22
N GLY A 65 4.19 -3.13 -5.19
CA GLY A 65 3.35 -1.96 -5.10
C GLY A 65 3.79 -0.89 -4.11
N VAL A 66 3.09 0.24 -4.16
CA VAL A 66 3.29 1.40 -3.28
C VAL A 66 1.94 1.90 -2.74
N ILE A 67 1.90 2.15 -1.44
CA ILE A 67 0.80 2.82 -0.75
C ILE A 67 1.33 4.01 0.06
N PHE A 68 0.44 4.89 0.50
CA PHE A 68 0.84 6.08 1.25
C PHE A 68 0.36 6.03 2.70
N GLY A 69 1.12 6.69 3.58
CA GLY A 69 0.65 7.11 4.90
C GLY A 69 0.49 8.63 4.92
N PRO A 70 -0.64 9.20 4.44
CA PRO A 70 -0.72 10.65 4.20
C PRO A 70 -0.56 11.49 5.47
N GLY A 71 -1.08 11.01 6.60
CA GLY A 71 -0.95 11.70 7.90
C GLY A 71 0.49 11.76 8.39
N ASP A 72 1.21 10.63 8.31
CA ASP A 72 2.62 10.54 8.70
C ASP A 72 3.52 11.30 7.72
N LEU A 73 3.22 11.24 6.41
CA LEU A 73 3.93 12.03 5.40
C LEU A 73 3.79 13.52 5.69
N ALA A 74 2.56 13.98 5.93
CA ALA A 74 2.28 15.36 6.29
C ALA A 74 3.03 15.78 7.55
N ALA A 75 3.00 14.96 8.60
CA ALA A 75 3.77 15.24 9.82
C ALA A 75 5.28 15.34 9.54
N SER A 76 5.84 14.43 8.72
CA SER A 76 7.27 14.46 8.36
C SER A 76 7.67 15.71 7.56
N MET A 77 6.73 16.28 6.81
CA MET A 77 6.91 17.51 6.03
C MET A 77 6.56 18.78 6.81
N GLY A 78 6.15 18.66 8.09
CA GLY A 78 5.78 19.78 8.95
C GLY A 78 4.30 20.16 8.95
N PHE A 79 3.47 19.48 8.15
CA PHE A 79 2.03 19.73 7.99
C PHE A 79 1.16 18.84 8.90
N HIS A 80 1.38 18.89 10.21
CA HIS A 80 0.63 18.07 11.18
C HIS A 80 -0.89 18.21 11.01
N GLY A 81 -1.60 17.10 10.82
CA GLY A 81 -3.05 17.07 10.59
C GLY A 81 -3.50 17.53 9.19
N GLY A 82 -2.59 18.02 8.36
CA GLY A 82 -2.84 18.57 7.03
C GLY A 82 -2.47 17.62 5.90
N TRP A 83 -3.02 16.40 5.89
CA TRP A 83 -2.68 15.43 4.84
C TRP A 83 -3.12 15.85 3.42
N GLN A 84 -4.13 16.72 3.32
CA GLN A 84 -4.58 17.34 2.07
C GLN A 84 -3.79 18.62 1.70
N HIS A 85 -2.71 18.92 2.43
CA HIS A 85 -1.88 20.07 2.08
C HIS A 85 -1.33 19.89 0.65
N PRO A 86 -1.34 20.93 -0.20
CA PRO A 86 -0.94 20.79 -1.61
C PRO A 86 0.45 20.18 -1.81
N GLU A 87 1.41 20.48 -0.93
CA GLU A 87 2.75 19.89 -0.99
C GLU A 87 2.76 18.38 -0.67
N VAL A 88 1.90 17.92 0.24
CA VAL A 88 1.77 16.50 0.59
C VAL A 88 1.15 15.73 -0.57
N LEU A 89 0.10 16.28 -1.18
CA LEU A 89 -0.53 15.71 -2.38
C LEU A 89 0.46 15.66 -3.54
N SER A 90 1.20 16.74 -3.78
CA SER A 90 2.22 16.80 -4.84
C SER A 90 3.36 15.80 -4.59
N ALA A 91 3.75 15.59 -3.33
CA ALA A 91 4.76 14.59 -2.98
C ALA A 91 4.26 13.17 -3.29
N MET A 92 3.03 12.82 -2.91
CA MET A 92 2.44 11.52 -3.27
C MET A 92 2.33 11.36 -4.79
N GLU A 93 1.89 12.39 -5.51
CA GLU A 93 1.77 12.36 -6.96
C GLU A 93 3.11 12.11 -7.66
N SER A 94 4.20 12.70 -7.15
CA SER A 94 5.54 12.43 -7.70
C SER A 94 5.94 10.96 -7.60
N VAL A 95 5.55 10.29 -6.51
CA VAL A 95 5.80 8.85 -6.31
C VAL A 95 4.89 8.00 -7.20
N ILE A 96 3.64 8.44 -7.41
CA ILE A 96 2.69 7.79 -8.33
C ILE A 96 3.28 7.77 -9.75
N GLU A 97 3.77 8.90 -10.25
CA GLU A 97 4.35 8.96 -11.60
C GLU A 97 5.56 8.04 -11.76
N ILE A 98 6.42 7.95 -10.73
CA ILE A 98 7.55 7.00 -10.70
C ILE A 98 7.05 5.54 -10.75
N ALA A 99 6.04 5.21 -9.95
CA ALA A 99 5.49 3.86 -9.88
C ALA A 99 4.84 3.45 -11.21
N LEU A 100 4.01 4.33 -11.79
CA LEU A 100 3.36 4.10 -13.09
C LEU A 100 4.39 3.93 -14.21
N ALA A 101 5.43 4.77 -14.25
CA ALA A 101 6.50 4.67 -15.25
C ALA A 101 7.28 3.34 -15.17
N LYS A 102 7.35 2.72 -13.98
CA LYS A 102 8.00 1.43 -13.74
C LYS A 102 7.02 0.24 -13.79
N GLY A 103 5.73 0.48 -14.03
CA GLY A 103 4.70 -0.56 -14.03
C GLY A 103 4.44 -1.18 -12.66
N ILE A 104 4.73 -0.45 -11.58
CA ILE A 104 4.50 -0.88 -10.20
C ILE A 104 3.11 -0.42 -9.76
N ALA A 105 2.35 -1.32 -9.11
CA ALA A 105 1.01 -1.01 -8.65
C ALA A 105 1.04 0.10 -7.58
N VAL A 106 0.12 1.06 -7.67
CA VAL A 106 0.09 2.19 -6.73
C VAL A 106 -1.34 2.56 -6.37
N GLU A 107 -1.53 3.14 -5.19
CA GLU A 107 -2.78 3.77 -4.77
C GLU A 107 -2.86 5.24 -5.21
N PRO A 108 -4.05 5.86 -5.29
CA PRO A 108 -4.15 7.26 -5.64
C PRO A 108 -3.75 8.18 -4.48
N ALA A 109 -3.25 9.39 -4.80
CA ALA A 109 -2.97 10.42 -3.81
C ALA A 109 -4.23 10.83 -3.04
N GLU A 110 -5.38 10.81 -3.71
CA GLU A 110 -6.71 10.96 -3.12
C GLU A 110 -7.64 9.86 -3.65
N PHE A 111 -8.29 9.13 -2.75
CA PHE A 111 -9.22 8.08 -3.15
C PHE A 111 -10.45 8.67 -3.86
N PRO A 112 -10.94 8.01 -4.92
CA PRO A 112 -12.05 8.53 -5.71
C PRO A 112 -13.34 8.51 -4.89
N SER A 113 -14.09 9.60 -4.94
CA SER A 113 -15.37 9.77 -4.26
C SER A 113 -16.57 9.27 -5.07
N ASN A 114 -16.37 9.03 -6.37
CA ASN A 114 -17.41 8.63 -7.30
C ASN A 114 -16.86 7.76 -8.45
N LYS A 115 -17.77 7.19 -9.25
CA LYS A 115 -17.43 6.29 -10.36
C LYS A 115 -16.60 6.97 -11.46
N THR A 116 -16.80 8.25 -11.68
CA THR A 116 -16.07 9.01 -12.72
C THR A 116 -14.61 9.17 -12.33
N GLU A 117 -14.34 9.63 -11.11
CA GLU A 117 -12.98 9.75 -10.57
C GLU A 117 -12.26 8.40 -10.56
N TYR A 118 -12.96 7.33 -10.13
CA TYR A 118 -12.41 5.97 -10.17
C TYR A 118 -12.04 5.54 -11.59
N ALA A 119 -12.90 5.79 -12.57
CA ALA A 119 -12.63 5.45 -13.97
C ALA A 119 -11.41 6.21 -14.50
N GLN A 120 -11.29 7.50 -14.20
CA GLN A 120 -10.15 8.34 -14.59
C GLN A 120 -8.84 7.83 -13.98
N GLN A 121 -8.83 7.56 -12.66
CA GLN A 121 -7.63 7.04 -11.98
C GLN A 121 -7.24 5.65 -12.49
N LYS A 122 -8.22 4.78 -12.75
CA LYS A 122 -7.98 3.47 -13.34
C LYS A 122 -7.41 3.57 -14.76
N GLU A 123 -7.91 4.49 -15.58
CA GLU A 123 -7.39 4.74 -16.94
C GLU A 123 -5.94 5.23 -16.92
N ARG A 124 -5.54 5.99 -15.88
CA ARG A 124 -4.14 6.36 -15.64
C ARG A 124 -3.23 5.18 -15.28
N GLY A 125 -3.78 4.00 -14.99
CA GLY A 125 -3.02 2.81 -14.61
C GLY A 125 -2.89 2.59 -13.10
N ILE A 126 -3.60 3.35 -12.27
CA ILE A 126 -3.68 3.10 -10.82
C ILE A 126 -4.42 1.77 -10.58
N GLN A 127 -3.95 0.98 -9.60
CA GLN A 127 -4.43 -0.40 -9.39
C GLN A 127 -4.89 -0.68 -7.96
N LEU A 128 -4.35 0.03 -6.97
CA LEU A 128 -4.66 -0.20 -5.56
C LEU A 128 -5.76 0.77 -5.12
N PHE A 129 -6.96 0.25 -4.95
CA PHE A 129 -8.13 1.03 -4.55
C PHE A 129 -8.77 0.48 -3.27
N GLY A 130 -9.41 1.38 -2.54
CA GLY A 130 -10.25 1.13 -1.39
C GLY A 130 -11.47 2.05 -1.49
N PRO A 131 -12.60 1.68 -0.86
CA PRO A 131 -13.81 2.51 -0.91
C PRO A 131 -13.62 3.85 -0.18
N THR A 132 -12.74 3.89 0.82
CA THR A 132 -12.36 5.08 1.60
C THR A 132 -10.96 4.86 2.17
N ARG A 133 -10.33 5.92 2.71
CA ARG A 133 -9.20 5.79 3.67
C ARG A 133 -9.65 5.56 5.11
N GLU A 134 -10.96 5.38 5.34
CA GLU A 134 -11.51 5.18 6.66
C GLU A 134 -11.32 3.72 7.10
N THR A 135 -11.02 3.57 8.37
CA THR A 135 -11.03 2.29 9.07
C THR A 135 -12.47 1.83 9.29
N GLU A 136 -12.67 0.52 9.52
CA GLU A 136 -13.97 -0.03 9.94
C GLU A 136 -14.51 0.67 11.19
N TYR A 137 -13.62 1.06 12.11
CA TYR A 137 -13.98 1.84 13.30
C TYR A 137 -14.61 3.19 12.93
N GLN A 138 -14.02 3.94 11.99
CA GLN A 138 -14.57 5.23 11.54
C GLN A 138 -15.92 5.05 10.84
N LEU A 139 -16.04 4.04 9.99
CA LEU A 139 -17.29 3.71 9.30
C LEU A 139 -18.41 3.38 10.32
N LEU A 140 -18.11 2.53 11.30
CA LEU A 140 -19.06 2.18 12.38
C LEU A 140 -19.42 3.38 13.24
N ARG A 141 -18.44 4.17 13.67
CA ARG A 141 -18.67 5.38 14.47
C ARG A 141 -19.55 6.38 13.73
N SER A 142 -19.21 6.68 12.47
CA SER A 142 -19.94 7.63 11.63
C SER A 142 -21.37 7.18 11.36
N ALA A 143 -21.59 5.89 11.15
CA ALA A 143 -22.94 5.33 11.01
C ALA A 143 -23.74 5.42 12.31
N ALA A 144 -23.13 5.12 13.46
CA ALA A 144 -23.77 5.24 14.77
C ALA A 144 -24.15 6.70 15.10
N GLU A 145 -23.26 7.65 14.82
CA GLU A 145 -23.53 9.09 15.00
C GLU A 145 -24.73 9.53 14.15
N ARG A 146 -24.76 9.20 12.85
CA ARG A 146 -25.90 9.51 11.98
C ARG A 146 -27.23 8.89 12.44
N ALA A 147 -27.19 7.67 12.98
CA ALA A 147 -28.38 7.00 13.47
C ALA A 147 -28.94 7.66 14.74
N LEU A 148 -28.05 8.16 15.62
CA LEU A 148 -28.43 8.85 16.85
C LEU A 148 -28.87 10.30 16.61
N ASP A 149 -28.34 10.97 15.59
CA ASP A 149 -28.72 12.34 15.24
C ASP A 149 -30.20 12.48 14.90
N ALA A 150 -30.87 11.41 14.42
CA ALA A 150 -32.32 11.41 14.21
C ALA A 150 -33.14 11.53 15.51
N TYR A 151 -32.50 11.34 16.67
CA TYR A 151 -33.12 11.38 18.00
C TYR A 151 -32.60 12.53 18.88
N ARG A 152 -31.73 13.40 18.35
CA ARG A 152 -31.26 14.63 19.01
C ARG A 152 -32.07 15.83 18.53
#